data_AF-A0A072NJM8-F1
#
_entry.id   AF-A0A072NJM8-F1
#
_cell.length_a   1.000
_cell.length_b   1.000
_cell.length_c   1.000
_cell.angle_alpha   90.00
_cell.angle_beta   90.00
_cell.angle_gamma   90.00
#
_symmetry.space_group_name_H-M   'P 1'
#
loop_
_entity.id
_entity.type
_entity.pdbx_description
1 polymer ?
#
loop_
_entity_poly.entity_id
_entity_poly.type
_entity_poly.pdbx_seq_one_letter_code
_entity_poly.pdbx_strand_id
1 'polypeptide(L)' 'MATNVILLVLLAFQLTHRPKYEYMTTAPSDYTFNEEMNRLGAKGWKTESCRRATSGSGYSTIASYECIMSRPKLGW' A
#
# COMPACT_ATOMS: atom_id res chain seq x y z
N MET A 1 42.46 -3.47 5.16
CA MET A 1 41.97 -2.07 5.25
C MET A 1 40.84 -1.77 4.26
N ALA A 2 40.96 -2.14 2.97
CA ALA A 2 39.91 -1.91 1.96
C ALA A 2 38.53 -2.52 2.31
N THR A 3 38.51 -3.72 2.91
CA THR A 3 37.26 -4.41 3.28
C THR A 3 36.41 -3.62 4.27
N ASN A 4 37.03 -2.98 5.27
CA ASN A 4 36.31 -2.18 6.26
C ASN A 4 35.72 -0.90 5.64
N VAL A 5 36.41 -0.30 4.66
CA VAL A 5 35.91 0.86 3.93
C VAL A 5 34.70 0.48 3.08
N ILE A 6 34.74 -0.65 2.39
CA ILE A 6 33.60 -1.16 1.60
C ILE A 6 32.39 -1.43 2.48
N LEU A 7 32.59 -2.06 3.65
CA LEU A 7 31.51 -2.30 4.62
C LEU A 7 30.88 -1.00 5.11
N LEU A 8 31.69 0.03 5.41
CA LEU A 8 31.19 1.33 5.83
C LEU A 8 30.38 2.04 4.74
N VAL A 9 30.82 1.95 3.47
CA VAL A 9 30.08 2.52 2.33
C VAL A 9 28.74 1.82 2.14
N LEU A 10 28.71 0.48 2.20
CA LEU A 10 27.47 -0.29 2.09
C LEU A 10 26.52 0.02 3.24
N LEU A 11 27.03 0.16 4.47
CA LEU A 11 26.22 0.53 5.63
C LEU A 11 25.62 1.94 5.45
N ALA A 12 26.43 2.92 5.05
CA ALA A 12 25.96 4.28 4.78
C ALA A 12 24.90 4.32 3.67
N PHE A 13 25.07 3.52 2.62
CA PHE A 13 24.08 3.38 1.55
C PHE A 13 22.76 2.82 2.10
N GLN A 14 22.79 1.72 2.85
CA GLN A 14 21.58 1.12 3.44
C GLN A 14 20.85 2.06 4.43
N LEU A 15 21.60 2.91 5.14
CA LEU A 15 21.03 3.87 6.09
C LEU A 15 20.38 5.07 5.40
N THR A 16 20.92 5.52 4.26
CA THR A 16 20.45 6.70 3.54
C THR A 16 19.43 6.38 2.45
N HIS A 17 19.45 5.18 1.90
CA HIS A 17 18.61 4.76 0.76
C HIS A 17 17.48 3.84 1.20
N ARG A 18 16.69 4.27 2.21
CA ARG A 18 15.48 3.53 2.60
C ARG A 18 14.33 3.85 1.65
N PRO A 19 13.60 2.84 1.14
CA PRO A 19 12.41 3.08 0.34
C PRO A 19 11.38 3.86 1.15
N LYS A 20 10.96 5.01 0.61
CA LYS A 20 9.85 5.78 1.16
C LYS A 20 8.55 5.24 0.58
N TYR A 21 7.51 5.18 1.41
CA TYR A 21 6.17 4.75 1.00
C TYR A 21 5.17 5.87 1.23
N GLU A 22 4.18 5.94 0.35
CA GLU A 22 2.95 6.67 0.61
C GLU A 22 1.80 5.69 0.84
N TYR A 23 0.84 6.13 1.65
CA TYR A 23 -0.28 5.33 2.11
C TYR A 23 -1.59 6.04 1.81
N MET A 24 -2.64 5.26 1.55
CA MET A 24 -4.00 5.78 1.49
C MET A 24 -4.98 4.73 2.00
N THR A 25 -6.16 5.19 2.40
CA THR A 25 -7.32 4.33 2.63
C THR A 25 -8.27 4.39 1.44
N THR A 26 -8.91 3.28 1.13
CA THR A 26 -9.95 3.21 0.10
C THR A 26 -11.07 2.28 0.57
N ALA A 27 -12.29 2.52 0.09
CA ALA A 27 -13.46 1.75 0.47
C ALA A 27 -14.29 1.31 -0.75
N PRO A 28 -13.72 0.43 -1.60
CA PRO A 28 -14.42 -0.03 -2.80
C PRO A 28 -15.68 -0.78 -2.40
N SER A 29 -16.76 -0.55 -3.16
CA SER A 29 -18.00 -1.31 -2.98
C SER A 29 -17.79 -2.78 -3.37
N ASP A 30 -18.61 -3.68 -2.83
CA ASP A 30 -18.59 -5.08 -3.24
C ASP A 30 -18.77 -5.27 -4.75
N TYR A 31 -19.67 -4.49 -5.35
CA TYR A 31 -20.02 -4.61 -6.76
C TYR A 31 -18.88 -4.15 -7.68
N THR A 32 -18.12 -3.13 -7.26
CA THR A 32 -17.03 -2.52 -8.05
C THR A 32 -15.64 -2.98 -7.61
N PHE A 33 -15.54 -3.92 -6.66
CA PHE A 33 -14.28 -4.28 -6.01
C PHE A 33 -13.17 -4.63 -7.00
N ASN A 34 -13.43 -5.57 -7.91
CA ASN A 34 -12.41 -6.02 -8.86
C ASN A 34 -11.96 -4.89 -9.79
N GLU A 35 -12.88 -4.07 -10.28
CA GLU A 35 -12.55 -2.95 -11.16
C GLU A 35 -11.69 -1.89 -10.44
N GLU A 36 -12.12 -1.48 -9.25
CA GLU A 36 -11.40 -0.48 -8.46
C GLU A 36 -10.02 -0.97 -8.03
N MET A 37 -9.92 -2.22 -7.56
CA MET A 37 -8.65 -2.79 -7.12
C MET A 37 -7.68 -2.98 -8.29
N ASN A 38 -8.15 -3.41 -9.46
CA ASN A 38 -7.32 -3.48 -10.66
C ASN A 38 -6.83 -2.09 -11.10
N ARG A 39 -7.70 -1.09 -11.07
CA ARG A 39 -7.33 0.31 -11.39
C ARG A 39 -6.32 0.87 -10.40
N LEU A 40 -6.42 0.54 -9.12
CA LEU A 40 -5.44 0.93 -8.10
C LEU A 40 -4.11 0.20 -8.28
N GLY A 41 -4.14 -1.10 -8.55
CA GLY A 41 -2.96 -1.90 -8.87
C GLY A 41 -2.19 -1.37 -10.08
N ALA A 42 -2.91 -0.98 -11.14
CA ALA A 42 -2.31 -0.35 -12.33
C ALA A 42 -1.62 1.00 -12.02
N LYS A 43 -2.00 1.67 -10.92
CA LYS A 43 -1.37 2.90 -10.42
C LYS A 43 -0.24 2.64 -9.43
N GLY A 44 0.18 1.38 -9.29
CA GLY A 44 1.26 0.94 -8.41
C GLY A 44 0.85 0.77 -6.95
N TRP A 45 -0.45 0.86 -6.62
CA TRP A 45 -0.92 0.63 -5.25
C TRP A 45 -0.99 -0.86 -4.93
N LYS A 46 -0.43 -1.21 -3.79
CA LYS A 46 -0.49 -2.54 -3.19
C LYS A 46 -1.42 -2.50 -1.98
N THR A 47 -2.24 -3.52 -1.82
CA THR A 47 -3.03 -3.73 -0.60
C THR A 47 -2.17 -4.25 0.52
N GLU A 48 -2.16 -3.57 1.68
CA GLU A 48 -1.50 -4.04 2.90
C GLU A 48 -2.47 -4.81 3.80
N SER A 49 -3.70 -4.29 3.94
CA SER A 49 -4.78 -4.96 4.65
C SER A 49 -6.13 -4.53 4.09
N CYS A 50 -7.09 -5.43 4.12
CA CYS A 50 -8.49 -5.13 3.82
C CYS A 50 -9.38 -5.85 4.81
N ARG A 51 -10.47 -5.20 5.21
CA ARG A 51 -11.58 -5.84 5.92
C ARG A 51 -12.88 -5.57 5.18
N ARG A 52 -13.81 -6.51 5.27
CA ARG A 52 -15.18 -6.29 4.80
C ARG A 52 -15.91 -5.44 5.82
N ALA A 53 -16.67 -4.47 5.36
CA ALA A 53 -17.52 -3.60 6.17
C ALA A 53 -18.94 -3.65 5.61
N THR A 54 -19.93 -3.70 6.50
CA THR A 54 -21.34 -3.65 6.13
C THR A 54 -21.97 -2.46 6.81
N SER A 55 -22.68 -1.62 6.05
CA SER A 55 -23.46 -0.51 6.58
C SER A 55 -24.95 -0.72 6.29
N GLY A 56 -25.81 -0.16 7.15
CA GLY A 56 -27.27 -0.27 7.04
C GLY A 56 -27.90 -1.31 7.99
N SER A 57 -29.23 -1.30 8.07
CA SER A 57 -30.04 -2.22 8.88
C SER A 57 -31.18 -2.82 8.04
N GLY A 58 -31.58 -4.06 8.35
CA GLY A 58 -32.66 -4.74 7.63
C GLY A 58 -32.30 -5.09 6.18
N TYR A 59 -33.23 -4.87 5.24
CA TYR A 59 -33.09 -5.25 3.82
C TYR A 59 -32.18 -4.32 2.98
N SER A 60 -31.57 -3.29 3.58
CA SER A 60 -30.71 -2.31 2.90
C SER A 60 -29.24 -2.42 3.37
N THR A 61 -28.73 -3.63 3.54
CA THR A 61 -27.30 -3.84 3.86
C THR A 61 -26.44 -3.57 2.63
N ILE A 62 -25.57 -2.57 2.72
CA ILE A 62 -24.55 -2.30 1.73
C ILE A 62 -23.25 -2.92 2.22
N ALA A 63 -22.68 -3.82 1.43
CA ALA A 63 -21.36 -4.38 1.68
C ALA A 63 -20.30 -3.58 0.90
N SER A 64 -19.23 -3.22 1.59
CA SER A 64 -18.04 -2.62 1.02
C SER A 64 -16.80 -3.24 1.67
N TYR A 65 -15.64 -2.83 1.18
CA TYR A 65 -14.37 -3.09 1.83
C TYR A 65 -13.84 -1.81 2.44
N GLU A 66 -12.92 -1.96 3.38
CA GLU A 66 -12.04 -0.90 3.84
C GLU A 66 -10.62 -1.43 3.74
N CYS A 67 -9.80 -0.77 2.94
CA CYS A 67 -8.46 -1.22 2.60
C CYS A 67 -7.44 -0.14 2.90
N ILE A 68 -6.30 -0.57 3.47
CA ILE A 68 -5.08 0.23 3.58
C ILE A 68 -4.20 -0.14 2.39
N MET A 69 -3.81 0.87 1.62
CA MET A 69 -2.98 0.73 0.44
C MET A 69 -1.63 1.40 0.67
N SER A 70 -0.58 0.84 0.09
CA SER A 70 0.76 1.42 0.06
C SER A 70 1.29 1.48 -1.37
N ARG A 71 2.17 2.43 -1.67
CA ARG A 71 3.05 2.35 -2.84
C ARG A 71 4.38 3.06 -2.59
N PRO A 72 5.46 2.65 -3.29
CA PRO A 72 6.72 3.37 -3.22
C PRO A 72 6.55 4.82 -3.68
N LYS A 73 7.05 5.76 -2.89
CA LYS A 73 7.14 7.15 -3.28
C LYS A 73 8.43 7.34 -4.07
N LEU A 74 8.31 7.65 -5.36
CA LEU A 74 9.47 8.00 -6.18
C LEU A 74 10.01 9.35 -5.71
N GLY A 75 11.17 9.35 -5.08
CA GLY A 75 11.84 10.54 -4.57
C GLY A 75 12.80 10.20 -3.43
N TRP A 76 14.06 10.59 -3.60
CA TRP A 76 15.09 10.52 -2.57
C TRP A 76 14.80 11.52 -1.44
#